data_AF-A0A2S9I5Q5-F1
#
_entry.id   AF-A0A2S9I5Q5-F1
#
_cell.length_a   1.000
_cell.length_b   1.000
_cell.length_c   1.000
_cell.angle_alpha   90.00
_cell.angle_beta   90.00
_cell.angle_gamma   90.00
#
_symmetry.space_group_name_H-M   'P 1'
#
loop_
_entity.id
_entity.type
_entity.pdbx_description
1 polymer ?
#
loop_
_entity_poly.entity_id
_entity_poly.type
_entity_poly.pdbx_seq_one_letter_code
_entity_poly.pdbx_strand_id
1 'polypeptide(L)'
;MEKYYVHGCRSNGDEIERCEDSEAQFWTLYARDSEGLSQGVIDCVFREDAVAAMAVYVERDRLNEQVQAVKNALELNEHHCDTDCVMDELGISYADAELRANGARAFRDGIAKFATAIHAAEVPDA
;
A
#
# COMPACT_ATOMS: atom_id res chain seq x y z
N MET A 1 18.51 0.21 -0.05
CA MET A 1 18.47 0.74 -1.43
C MET A 1 17.11 1.38 -1.60
N GLU A 2 17.02 2.55 -2.23
CA GLU A 2 15.71 3.21 -2.42
C GLU A 2 14.89 2.48 -3.50
N LYS A 3 13.61 2.24 -3.23
CA LYS A 3 12.68 1.54 -4.14
C LYS A 3 12.40 2.37 -5.38
N TYR A 4 12.22 3.67 -5.22
CA TYR A 4 11.88 4.58 -6.31
C TYR A 4 13.03 5.53 -6.59
N TYR A 5 13.28 5.80 -7.86
CA TYR A 5 14.27 6.79 -8.29
C TYR A 5 13.93 7.34 -9.67
N VAL A 6 14.38 8.56 -9.96
CA VAL A 6 14.19 9.22 -11.25
C VAL A 6 15.49 9.21 -12.03
N HIS A 7 15.43 8.99 -13.34
CA HIS A 7 16.58 9.09 -14.23
C HIS A 7 16.23 9.77 -15.54
N GLY A 8 17.16 10.57 -16.07
CA GLY A 8 17.06 11.14 -17.41
C GLY A 8 17.16 10.07 -18.49
N CYS A 9 16.34 10.18 -19.52
CA CYS A 9 16.27 9.25 -20.64
C CYS A 9 16.30 10.01 -21.97
N ARG A 10 16.88 9.40 -22.99
CA ARG A 10 16.86 9.91 -24.36
C ARG A 10 16.58 8.79 -25.35
N SER A 11 15.95 9.16 -26.46
CA SER A 11 15.81 8.27 -27.61
C SER A 11 17.08 8.29 -28.44
N ASN A 12 17.59 7.10 -28.75
CA ASN A 12 18.70 6.87 -29.68
C ASN A 12 18.22 5.97 -30.83
N GLY A 13 17.39 6.55 -31.70
CA GLY A 13 16.69 5.79 -32.75
C GLY A 13 15.54 4.98 -32.14
N ASP A 14 15.58 3.66 -32.28
CA ASP A 14 14.52 2.76 -31.80
C ASP A 14 14.67 2.35 -30.32
N GLU A 15 15.77 2.76 -29.67
CA GLU A 15 16.05 2.44 -28.27
C GLU A 15 15.95 3.66 -27.36
N ILE A 16 15.58 3.39 -26.10
CA ILE A 16 15.55 4.38 -25.02
C ILE A 16 16.69 4.03 -24.08
N GLU A 17 17.61 4.97 -23.89
CA GLU A 17 18.75 4.80 -22.99
C GLU A 17 18.74 5.81 -21.86
N ARG A 18 19.26 5.38 -20.70
CA ARG A 18 19.48 6.24 -19.54
C ARG A 18 20.69 7.14 -19.80
N CYS A 19 20.57 8.41 -19.48
CA CYS A 19 21.61 9.42 -19.71
C CYS A 19 21.66 10.45 -18.57
N GLU A 20 22.71 11.27 -18.58
CA GLU A 20 22.86 12.39 -17.64
C GLU A 20 21.74 13.43 -17.83
N ASP A 21 21.40 14.15 -16.75
CA ASP A 21 20.30 15.14 -16.76
C ASP A 21 20.46 16.22 -17.84
N SER A 22 21.70 16.57 -18.23
CA SER A 22 21.96 17.56 -19.29
C SER A 22 21.65 17.07 -20.71
N GLU A 23 21.57 15.76 -20.90
CA GLU A 23 21.29 15.11 -22.19
C GLU A 23 19.88 14.51 -22.27
N ALA A 24 19.16 14.54 -21.15
CA ALA A 24 17.83 13.97 -21.01
C ALA A 24 16.81 14.71 -21.88
N GLN A 25 16.00 13.94 -22.61
CA GLN A 25 14.85 14.42 -23.36
C GLN A 25 13.56 14.31 -22.54
N PHE A 26 13.54 13.39 -21.57
CA PHE A 26 12.48 13.18 -20.59
C PHE A 26 13.05 12.45 -19.36
N TRP A 27 12.25 12.33 -18.30
CA TRP A 27 12.63 11.68 -17.05
C TRP A 27 11.68 10.54 -16.74
N THR A 28 12.25 9.36 -16.48
CA THR A 28 11.49 8.18 -16.11
C THR A 28 11.60 7.95 -14.60
N LEU A 29 10.46 7.80 -13.93
CA LEU A 29 10.38 7.21 -12.60
C LEU A 29 10.55 5.70 -12.74
N TYR A 30 11.51 5.13 -12.01
CA TYR A 30 11.73 3.70 -11.92
C TYR A 30 11.30 3.16 -10.56
N ALA A 31 10.77 1.94 -10.56
CA ALA A 31 10.58 1.12 -9.37
C ALA A 31 11.57 -0.04 -9.39
N ARG A 32 12.24 -0.26 -8.26
CA ARG A 32 13.19 -1.36 -8.06
C ARG A 32 12.57 -2.42 -7.17
N ASP A 33 12.63 -3.67 -7.60
CA ASP A 33 12.17 -4.80 -6.80
C ASP A 33 13.23 -5.28 -5.78
N SER A 34 12.89 -6.32 -5.02
CA SER A 34 13.78 -6.94 -4.05
C SER A 34 15.00 -7.63 -4.65
N GLU A 35 14.97 -7.97 -5.94
CA GLU A 35 16.08 -8.58 -6.67
C GLU A 35 17.01 -7.52 -7.28
N GLY A 36 16.63 -6.25 -7.19
CA GLY A 36 17.38 -5.12 -7.72
C GLY A 36 17.06 -4.80 -9.18
N LEU A 37 16.12 -5.50 -9.80
CA LEU A 37 15.64 -5.21 -11.15
C LEU A 37 14.78 -3.95 -11.12
N SER A 38 14.95 -3.10 -12.12
CA SER A 38 14.26 -1.81 -12.20
C SER A 38 13.34 -1.74 -13.41
N GLN A 39 12.10 -1.33 -13.20
CA GLN A 39 11.08 -1.16 -14.23
C GLN A 39 10.69 0.31 -14.33
N GLY A 40 10.49 0.81 -15.56
CA GLY A 40 9.93 2.14 -15.80
C GLY A 40 8.45 2.18 -15.42
N VAL A 41 8.07 3.17 -14.62
CA VAL A 41 6.71 3.34 -14.09
C VAL A 41 5.96 4.40 -14.86
N ILE A 42 6.58 5.57 -15.05
CA ILE A 42 6.00 6.72 -15.74
C ILE A 42 7.11 7.57 -16.34
N ASP A 43 6.86 8.06 -17.55
CA ASP A 43 7.73 9.01 -18.24
C ASP A 43 7.12 10.41 -18.13
N CYS A 44 7.95 11.38 -17.73
CA CYS A 44 7.56 12.77 -17.61
C CYS A 44 8.48 13.65 -18.45
N VAL A 45 7.91 14.64 -19.13
CA VAL A 45 8.68 15.60 -19.93
C VAL A 45 9.59 16.46 -19.05
N PHE A 46 9.17 16.76 -17.81
CA PHE A 46 9.94 17.55 -16.86
C PHE A 46 10.39 16.70 -15.66
N ARG A 47 11.60 16.99 -15.16
CA ARG A 47 12.20 16.27 -14.03
C ARG A 47 11.38 16.47 -12.75
N GLU A 48 10.89 17.68 -12.53
CA GLU A 48 10.09 18.06 -11.36
C GLU A 48 8.82 17.23 -11.27
N ASP A 49 8.19 16.95 -12.41
CA ASP A 49 6.99 16.10 -12.48
C ASP A 49 7.32 14.64 -12.15
N ALA A 50 8.44 14.11 -12.64
CA ALA A 50 8.89 12.76 -12.29
C ALA A 50 9.23 12.64 -10.79
N VAL A 51 9.82 13.68 -10.19
CA VAL A 51 10.10 13.73 -8.75
C VAL A 51 8.81 13.87 -7.94
N ALA A 52 7.84 14.66 -8.40
CA ALA A 52 6.53 14.76 -7.77
C ALA A 52 5.79 13.41 -7.82
N ALA A 53 5.82 12.72 -8.97
CA ALA A 53 5.29 11.37 -9.11
C ALA A 53 6.01 10.39 -8.16
N MET A 54 7.33 10.45 -8.04
CA MET A 54 8.09 9.64 -7.09
C MET A 54 7.58 9.82 -5.66
N ALA A 55 7.35 11.05 -5.22
CA ALA A 55 6.83 11.34 -3.88
C ALA A 55 5.43 10.72 -3.66
N VAL A 56 4.56 10.77 -4.67
CA VAL A 56 3.23 10.12 -4.63
C VAL A 56 3.38 8.60 -4.45
N TYR A 57 4.27 7.96 -5.20
CA TYR A 57 4.48 6.50 -5.10
C TYR A 57 5.08 6.07 -3.76
N VAL A 58 6.01 6.86 -3.22
CA VAL A 58 6.57 6.63 -1.88
C VAL A 58 5.47 6.71 -0.82
N GLU A 59 4.62 7.74 -0.86
CA GLU A 59 3.55 7.89 0.11
C GLU A 59 2.46 6.83 -0.06
N ARG A 60 2.13 6.45 -1.30
CA ARG A 60 1.22 5.33 -1.59
C ARG A 60 1.69 4.03 -0.95
N ASP A 61 2.98 3.72 -1.06
CA ASP A 61 3.54 2.50 -0.47
C ASP A 61 3.49 2.55 1.06
N ARG A 62 3.82 3.70 1.65
CA ARG A 62 3.69 3.93 3.11
C ARG A 62 2.25 3.73 3.58
N LEU A 63 1.27 4.30 2.87
CA LEU A 63 -0.15 4.13 3.19
C LEU A 63 -0.57 2.67 3.08
N ASN A 64 -0.12 1.97 2.05
CA ASN A 64 -0.36 0.54 1.90
C ASN A 64 0.23 -0.27 3.07
N GLU A 65 1.45 0.01 3.50
CA GLU A 65 2.05 -0.62 4.68
C GLU A 65 1.21 -0.39 5.95
N GLN A 66 0.70 0.83 6.15
CA GLN A 66 -0.16 1.15 7.28
C GLN A 66 -1.50 0.40 7.23
N VAL A 67 -2.12 0.32 6.05
CA VAL A 67 -3.36 -0.47 5.86
C VAL A 67 -3.11 -1.95 6.16
N GLN A 68 -1.98 -2.50 5.72
CA GLN A 68 -1.64 -3.90 6.01
C GLN A 68 -1.36 -4.12 7.50
N ALA A 69 -0.70 -3.18 8.18
CA ALA A 69 -0.51 -3.25 9.63
C ALA A 69 -1.84 -3.31 10.39
N VAL A 70 -2.84 -2.53 9.96
CA VAL A 70 -4.20 -2.57 10.55
C VAL A 70 -4.87 -3.91 10.27
N LYS A 71 -4.79 -4.44 9.05
CA LYS A 71 -5.36 -5.77 8.72
C LYS A 71 -4.74 -6.87 9.58
N ASN A 72 -3.41 -6.90 9.69
CA ASN A 72 -2.70 -7.87 10.53
C ASN A 72 -3.11 -7.74 12.01
N ALA A 73 -3.28 -6.51 12.51
CA ALA A 73 -3.74 -6.29 13.88
C ALA A 73 -5.16 -6.83 14.10
N LEU A 74 -6.07 -6.69 13.13
CA LEU A 74 -7.40 -7.29 13.22
C LEU A 74 -7.35 -8.82 13.25
N GLU A 75 -6.49 -9.43 12.44
CA GLU A 75 -6.30 -10.88 12.40
C GLU A 75 -5.75 -11.44 13.73
N LEU A 76 -4.76 -10.77 14.32
CA LEU A 76 -4.21 -11.17 15.63
C LEU A 76 -5.25 -11.12 16.76
N ASN A 77 -6.28 -10.27 16.62
CA ASN A 77 -7.34 -10.09 17.61
C ASN A 77 -8.62 -10.86 17.24
N GLU A 78 -8.56 -11.81 16.30
CA GLU A 78 -9.74 -12.56 15.85
C GLU A 78 -10.40 -13.36 16.97
N HIS A 79 -9.63 -13.83 17.96
CA HIS A 79 -10.15 -14.55 19.12
C HIS A 79 -11.19 -13.76 19.94
N HIS A 80 -11.15 -12.42 19.93
CA HIS A 80 -12.19 -11.59 20.57
C HIS A 80 -13.54 -11.60 19.82
N CYS A 81 -13.59 -12.16 18.62
CA CYS A 81 -14.82 -12.38 17.85
C CYS A 81 -15.47 -13.74 18.15
N ASP A 82 -14.75 -14.64 18.84
CA ASP A 82 -15.21 -15.96 19.23
C ASP A 82 -15.81 -15.92 20.65
N THR A 83 -17.07 -16.35 20.76
CA THR A 83 -17.81 -16.28 22.04
C THR A 83 -17.16 -17.16 23.11
N ASP A 84 -16.66 -18.34 22.77
CA ASP A 84 -16.09 -19.28 23.74
C ASP A 84 -14.73 -18.75 24.24
N CYS A 85 -13.89 -18.24 23.33
CA CYS A 85 -12.64 -17.58 23.71
C CYS A 85 -12.88 -16.40 24.66
N VAL A 86 -13.83 -15.52 24.35
CA VAL A 86 -14.15 -14.35 25.18
C VAL A 86 -14.73 -14.76 26.54
N MET A 87 -15.54 -15.82 26.58
CA MET A 87 -16.11 -16.36 27.81
C MET A 87 -15.01 -16.89 28.74
N ASP A 88 -14.11 -17.72 28.19
CA ASP A 88 -13.01 -18.34 28.93
C ASP A 88 -11.98 -17.30 29.40
N GLU A 89 -11.62 -16.35 28.53
CA GLU A 89 -10.63 -15.31 28.83
C GLU A 89 -11.10 -14.35 29.93
N LEU A 90 -12.36 -13.92 29.86
CA LEU A 90 -12.90 -12.90 30.78
C LEU A 90 -13.62 -13.48 32.00
N GLY A 91 -13.87 -14.80 32.03
CA GLY A 91 -14.59 -15.47 33.13
C GLY A 91 -16.03 -14.96 33.29
N ILE A 92 -16.73 -14.72 32.18
CA ILE A 92 -18.08 -14.14 32.13
C ILE A 92 -19.13 -15.17 31.69
N SER A 93 -20.41 -14.80 31.74
CA SER A 93 -21.47 -15.65 31.21
C SER A 93 -21.40 -15.75 29.68
N TYR A 94 -21.89 -16.84 29.11
CA TYR A 94 -22.00 -16.99 27.64
C TYR A 94 -22.80 -15.85 27.00
N ALA A 95 -23.91 -15.43 27.62
CA ALA A 95 -24.72 -14.33 27.10
C ALA A 95 -23.96 -12.99 27.06
N ASP A 96 -23.15 -12.70 28.09
CA ASP A 96 -22.31 -11.51 28.11
C ASP A 96 -21.13 -11.61 27.14
N ALA A 97 -20.58 -12.81 26.95
CA ALA A 97 -19.52 -13.08 25.99
C ALA A 97 -20.03 -12.93 24.55
N GLU A 98 -21.23 -13.44 24.25
CA GLU A 98 -21.86 -13.33 22.95
C GLU A 98 -22.12 -11.87 22.58
N LEU A 99 -22.61 -11.06 23.52
CA LEU A 99 -22.81 -9.62 23.31
C LEU A 99 -21.48 -8.92 22.95
N ARG A 100 -20.40 -9.24 23.68
CA ARG A 100 -19.06 -8.67 23.42
C ARG A 100 -18.48 -9.14 22.08
N ALA A 101 -18.54 -10.42 21.79
CA ALA A 101 -18.07 -11.02 20.54
C ALA A 101 -18.82 -10.46 19.32
N ASN A 102 -20.13 -10.24 19.44
CA ASN A 102 -20.92 -9.57 18.40
C ASN A 102 -20.46 -8.13 18.16
N GLY A 103 -20.17 -7.37 19.22
CA GLY A 103 -19.61 -6.02 19.11
C GLY A 103 -18.23 -6.00 18.44
N ALA A 104 -17.36 -6.93 18.82
CA ALA A 104 -16.03 -7.09 18.20
C ALA A 104 -16.13 -7.43 16.71
N ARG A 105 -17.03 -8.35 16.33
CA ARG A 105 -17.31 -8.68 14.92
C ARG A 105 -17.79 -7.47 14.14
N ALA A 106 -18.76 -6.72 14.67
CA ALA A 106 -19.29 -5.53 14.01
C ALA A 106 -18.20 -4.46 13.81
N PHE A 107 -17.33 -4.25 14.81
CA PHE A 107 -16.20 -3.33 14.70
C PHE A 107 -15.20 -3.81 13.64
N ARG A 108 -14.75 -5.06 13.71
CA ARG A 108 -13.82 -5.66 12.75
C ARG A 108 -14.33 -5.54 11.33
N ASP A 109 -15.59 -5.90 11.09
CA ASP A 109 -16.21 -5.85 9.77
C ASP A 109 -16.33 -4.40 9.26
N GLY A 110 -16.56 -3.44 10.16
CA GLY A 110 -16.54 -2.01 9.86
C GLY A 110 -15.17 -1.51 9.42
N ILE A 111 -14.11 -1.87 10.15
CA ILE A 111 -12.73 -1.50 9.80
C ILE A 111 -12.29 -2.20 8.50
N ALA A 112 -12.64 -3.48 8.31
CA ALA A 112 -12.31 -4.21 7.09
C ALA A 112 -12.95 -3.56 5.86
N LYS A 113 -14.22 -3.13 5.95
CA LYS A 113 -14.88 -2.37 4.87
C LYS A 113 -14.18 -1.04 4.59
N PHE A 114 -13.79 -0.31 5.63
CA PHE A 114 -13.06 0.94 5.49
C PHE A 114 -11.69 0.75 4.81
N ALA A 115 -10.93 -0.27 5.21
CA ALA A 115 -9.65 -0.62 4.60
C ALA A 115 -9.81 -1.00 3.11
N THR A 116 -10.86 -1.73 2.75
CA THR A 116 -11.17 -2.05 1.35
C THR A 116 -11.56 -0.81 0.55
N ALA A 117 -12.29 0.15 1.14
CA ALA A 117 -12.65 1.39 0.48
C ALA A 117 -11.43 2.27 0.16
N ILE A 118 -10.44 2.32 1.07
CA ILE A 118 -9.15 2.98 0.81
C ILE A 118 -8.47 2.35 -0.41
N HIS A 119 -8.40 1.03 -0.46
CA HIS A 119 -7.73 0.31 -1.55
C HIS A 119 -8.48 0.44 -2.89
N ALA A 120 -9.81 0.42 -2.89
CA ALA A 120 -10.63 0.58 -4.10
C ALA A 120 -10.53 1.99 -4.69
N ALA A 121 -10.32 3.02 -3.86
CA ALA A 121 -10.06 4.38 -4.35
C ALA A 121 -8.73 4.51 -5.11
N GLU A 122 -7.80 3.54 -4.97
CA GLU A 122 -6.51 3.52 -5.67
C GLU A 122 -6.59 2.96 -7.10
N VAL A 123 -7.68 2.26 -7.46
CA VAL A 123 -7.90 1.69 -8.79
C VAL A 123 -9.31 2.05 -9.29
N PRO A 124 -9.53 3.29 -9.76
CA PRO A 124 -10.73 3.56 -10.54
C PRO A 124 -10.58 2.83 -11.88
N ASP A 125 -11.54 1.95 -12.20
CA ASP A 125 -11.63 1.10 -13.40
C ASP A 125 -10.65 1.44 -14.53
N ALA A 126 -9.80 0.46 -14.86
CA ALA A 126 -8.91 0.47 -16.03
C ALA A 126 -9.67 0.58 -17.36
#